data_AF-A0A2E9X9C4-F1
#
_entry.id   AF-A0A2E9X9C4-F1
#
_cell.length_a   1.000
_cell.length_b   1.000
_cell.length_c   1.000
_cell.angle_alpha   90.00
_cell.angle_beta   90.00
_cell.angle_gamma   90.00
#
_symmetry.space_group_name_H-M   'P 1'
#
loop_
_entity.id
_entity.type
_entity.pdbx_description
1 polymer ?
#
loop_
_entity_poly.entity_id
_entity_poly.type
_entity_poly.pdbx_seq_one_letter_code
_entity_poly.pdbx_strand_id
1 'polypeptide(L)'
;MREVLLAQGALRLAEVNGRVKAGERVLVITDYDTTSLAERVARAAASLGGEVVTAVMPPRKMHGEEPPDTVAAAMREADVIFIPVSVSMTHTAAVKEALAARARILAMSDWSDEMFLSPALLETDFHAQAEVCRRLGRAFTGGERFLLTSPCGTDLRFEAGGRKANVMTNVPGSGEISPVPTIEVNVSP
;
A
#
# COMPACT_ATOMS: atom_id res chain seq x y z
N MET A 1 23.33 -15.36 0.32
CA MET A 1 22.99 -14.45 -0.80
C MET A 1 21.51 -14.12 -0.87
N ARG A 2 20.55 -15.06 -0.68
CA ARG A 2 19.10 -14.75 -0.72
C ARG A 2 18.68 -13.58 0.19
N GLU A 3 19.14 -13.56 1.44
CA GLU A 3 18.84 -12.45 2.37
C GLU A 3 19.36 -11.08 1.88
N VAL A 4 20.45 -11.04 1.11
CA VAL A 4 20.96 -9.80 0.52
C VAL A 4 19.97 -9.28 -0.53
N LEU A 5 19.41 -10.17 -1.36
CA LEU A 5 18.41 -9.81 -2.37
C LEU A 5 17.09 -9.38 -1.74
N LEU A 6 16.65 -10.07 -0.68
CA LEU A 6 15.46 -9.67 0.08
C LEU A 6 15.64 -8.30 0.73
N ALA A 7 16.83 -8.03 1.29
CA ALA A 7 17.15 -6.72 1.85
C ALA A 7 17.13 -5.61 0.77
N GLN A 8 17.58 -5.89 -0.45
CA GLN A 8 17.47 -4.95 -1.58
C GLN A 8 16.01 -4.64 -1.93
N GLY A 9 15.15 -5.67 -1.99
CA GLY A 9 13.72 -5.47 -2.22
C GLY A 9 13.03 -4.68 -1.11
N ALA A 10 13.35 -4.98 0.15
CA ALA A 10 12.81 -4.25 1.29
C ALA A 10 13.29 -2.79 1.30
N LEU A 11 14.55 -2.55 0.96
CA LEU A 11 15.09 -1.19 0.80
C LEU A 11 14.37 -0.45 -0.33
N ARG A 12 14.20 -1.07 -1.49
CA ARG A 12 13.45 -0.50 -2.62
C ARG A 12 12.03 -0.12 -2.21
N LEU A 13 11.33 -1.00 -1.50
CA LEU A 13 9.98 -0.75 -0.99
C LEU A 13 9.94 0.46 -0.06
N ALA A 14 10.85 0.53 0.93
CA ALA A 14 10.87 1.63 1.89
C ALA A 14 11.29 2.97 1.24
N GLU A 15 12.27 2.94 0.35
CA GLU A 15 12.85 4.11 -0.30
C GLU A 15 11.93 4.69 -1.38
N VAL A 16 11.37 3.84 -2.24
CA VAL A 16 10.60 4.30 -3.41
C VAL A 16 9.11 4.32 -3.15
N ASN A 17 8.54 3.24 -2.66
CA ASN A 17 7.09 3.15 -2.43
C ASN A 17 6.71 3.92 -1.16
N GLY A 18 7.43 3.68 -0.07
CA GLY A 18 7.20 4.35 1.22
C GLY A 18 7.70 5.79 1.25
N ARG A 19 8.75 6.10 0.46
CA ARG A 19 9.45 7.38 0.47
C ARG A 19 9.80 7.82 1.88
N VAL A 20 10.31 6.87 2.66
CA VAL A 20 10.73 7.10 4.05
C VAL A 20 11.89 8.11 4.04
N LYS A 21 11.79 9.12 4.89
CA LYS A 21 12.84 10.12 5.10
C LYS A 21 13.38 10.03 6.51
N ALA A 22 14.62 10.50 6.68
CA ALA A 22 15.24 10.61 8.00
C ALA A 22 14.37 11.44 8.96
N GLY A 23 14.17 10.93 10.17
CA GLY A 23 13.37 11.57 11.22
C GLY A 23 11.86 11.41 11.10
N GLU A 24 11.33 10.75 10.07
CA GLU A 24 9.90 10.41 10.02
C GLU A 24 9.58 9.25 10.98
N ARG A 25 8.43 9.33 11.64
CA ARG A 25 7.89 8.28 12.50
C ARG A 25 7.33 7.17 11.60
N VAL A 26 7.96 6.00 11.64
CA VAL A 26 7.57 4.85 10.82
C VAL A 26 6.97 3.77 11.70
N LEU A 27 5.75 3.37 11.38
CA LEU A 27 5.09 2.26 12.06
C LEU A 27 5.03 1.03 11.14
N VAL A 28 5.54 -0.10 11.61
CA VAL A 28 5.38 -1.39 10.95
C VAL A 28 4.41 -2.23 11.77
N ILE A 29 3.28 -2.61 11.19
CA ILE A 29 2.24 -3.39 11.87
C ILE A 29 2.25 -4.79 11.30
N THR A 30 2.37 -5.79 12.18
CA THR A 30 2.42 -7.18 11.79
C THR A 30 1.57 -8.06 12.68
N ASP A 31 1.13 -9.18 12.13
CA ASP A 31 0.64 -10.29 12.95
C ASP A 31 1.69 -11.38 13.11
N TYR A 32 1.33 -12.42 13.87
CA TYR A 32 2.23 -13.52 14.22
C TYR A 32 2.81 -14.25 13.00
N ASP A 33 2.08 -14.25 11.88
CA ASP A 33 2.43 -15.01 10.68
C ASP A 33 3.37 -14.23 9.74
N THR A 34 3.46 -12.92 9.93
CA THR A 34 4.12 -11.99 8.98
C THR A 34 5.32 -11.25 9.58
N THR A 35 5.74 -11.62 10.79
CA THR A 35 6.84 -10.98 11.53
C THR A 35 8.16 -10.90 10.74
N SER A 36 8.49 -11.93 9.95
CA SER A 36 9.70 -11.93 9.11
C SER A 36 9.68 -10.89 7.98
N LEU A 37 8.49 -10.55 7.46
CA LEU A 37 8.33 -9.46 6.49
C LEU A 37 8.50 -8.12 7.21
N ALA A 38 7.87 -7.97 8.36
CA ALA A 38 7.93 -6.77 9.19
C ALA A 38 9.36 -6.43 9.61
N GLU A 39 10.15 -7.43 10.03
CA GLU A 39 11.56 -7.23 10.38
C GLU A 39 12.38 -6.69 9.21
N ARG A 40 12.16 -7.18 7.99
CA ARG A 40 12.88 -6.72 6.80
C ARG A 40 12.51 -5.29 6.43
N VAL A 41 11.23 -4.95 6.46
CA VAL A 41 10.75 -3.59 6.23
C VAL A 41 11.26 -2.64 7.31
N ALA A 42 11.22 -3.04 8.58
CA ALA A 42 11.70 -2.24 9.70
C ALA A 42 13.19 -1.92 9.56
N ARG A 43 14.02 -2.91 9.22
CA ARG A 43 15.46 -2.71 8.95
C ARG A 43 15.70 -1.75 7.79
N ALA A 44 14.96 -1.90 6.70
CA ALA A 44 15.06 -1.02 5.54
C ALA A 44 14.68 0.42 5.89
N ALA A 45 13.54 0.63 6.55
CA ALA A 45 13.10 1.97 6.97
C ALA A 45 14.08 2.61 7.97
N ALA A 46 14.61 1.83 8.92
CA ALA A 46 15.62 2.30 9.86
C ALA A 46 16.93 2.70 9.15
N SER A 47 17.35 1.94 8.12
CA SER A 47 18.55 2.29 7.33
C SER A 47 18.41 3.60 6.55
N LEU A 48 17.19 4.06 6.30
CA LEU A 48 16.87 5.37 5.69
C LEU A 48 16.77 6.49 6.74
N GLY A 49 16.98 6.18 8.03
CA GLY A 49 16.93 7.13 9.14
C GLY A 49 15.53 7.36 9.73
N GLY A 50 14.54 6.52 9.41
CA GLY A 50 13.22 6.58 10.03
C GLY A 50 13.25 6.19 11.51
N GLU A 51 12.41 6.81 12.33
CA GLU A 51 12.16 6.41 13.71
C GLU A 51 11.15 5.26 13.71
N VAL A 52 11.66 4.02 13.69
CA VAL A 52 10.84 2.83 13.46
C VAL A 52 10.31 2.23 14.76
N VAL A 53 9.00 2.01 14.82
CA VAL A 53 8.34 1.16 15.81
C VAL A 53 7.66 0.00 15.09
N THR A 54 7.86 -1.22 15.58
CA THR A 54 7.16 -2.41 15.09
C THR A 54 6.12 -2.87 16.12
N ALA A 55 4.86 -2.93 15.71
CA ALA A 55 3.76 -3.43 16.52
C ALA A 55 3.36 -4.83 16.05
N VAL A 56 3.46 -5.81 16.95
CA VAL A 56 3.03 -7.20 16.70
C VAL A 56 1.67 -7.41 17.39
N MET A 57 0.68 -7.92 16.66
CA MET A 57 -0.66 -8.17 17.18
C MET A 57 -1.18 -9.57 16.80
N PRO A 58 -2.24 -10.10 17.45
CA PRO A 58 -2.89 -11.30 16.97
C PRO A 58 -3.49 -11.11 15.57
N PRO A 59 -3.48 -12.13 14.69
CA PRO A 59 -4.17 -12.09 13.41
C PRO A 59 -5.62 -11.66 13.57
N ARG A 60 -6.13 -10.87 12.63
CA ARG A 60 -7.56 -10.56 12.55
C ARG A 60 -8.33 -11.79 12.07
N LYS A 61 -9.58 -11.94 12.51
CA LYS A 61 -10.46 -13.06 12.12
C LYS A 61 -11.09 -12.85 10.75
N MET A 62 -11.25 -11.60 10.32
CA MET A 62 -11.83 -11.26 9.02
C MET A 62 -11.27 -9.95 8.47
N HIS A 63 -11.35 -9.80 7.15
CA HIS A 63 -10.95 -8.57 6.49
C HIS A 63 -11.74 -7.36 7.01
N GLY A 64 -11.04 -6.27 7.31
CA GLY A 64 -11.65 -5.06 7.83
C GLY A 64 -12.00 -5.07 9.32
N GLU A 65 -11.61 -6.12 10.07
CA GLU A 65 -11.65 -6.07 11.53
C GLU A 65 -10.62 -5.09 12.08
N GLU A 66 -11.01 -4.30 13.08
CA GLU A 66 -10.13 -3.31 13.70
C GLU A 66 -8.89 -3.96 14.35
N PRO A 67 -7.72 -3.30 14.28
CA PRO A 67 -6.58 -3.67 15.11
C PRO A 67 -6.88 -3.33 16.58
N PRO A 68 -6.06 -3.83 17.54
CA PRO A 68 -6.15 -3.39 18.93
C PRO A 68 -6.03 -1.87 19.08
N ASP A 69 -6.72 -1.27 20.05
CA ASP A 69 -6.74 0.19 20.27
C ASP A 69 -5.34 0.81 20.43
N THR A 70 -4.41 0.06 21.02
CA THR A 70 -3.00 0.48 21.16
C THR A 70 -2.30 0.63 19.80
N VAL A 71 -2.60 -0.27 18.86
CA VAL A 71 -2.09 -0.19 17.48
C VAL A 71 -2.78 0.94 16.72
N ALA A 72 -4.10 1.07 16.85
CA ALA A 72 -4.86 2.17 16.24
C ALA A 72 -4.37 3.55 16.71
N ALA A 73 -4.04 3.69 17.99
CA ALA A 73 -3.46 4.91 18.54
C ALA A 73 -2.09 5.24 17.93
N ALA A 74 -1.21 4.24 17.79
CA ALA A 74 0.08 4.43 17.14
C ALA A 74 -0.07 4.82 15.65
N MET A 75 -1.06 4.26 14.95
CA MET A 75 -1.32 4.58 13.54
C MET A 75 -1.61 6.07 13.32
N ARG A 76 -2.32 6.74 14.23
CA ARG A 76 -2.62 8.17 14.13
C ARG A 76 -1.39 9.08 14.23
N GLU A 77 -0.34 8.58 14.88
CA GLU A 77 0.90 9.32 15.11
C GLU A 77 2.00 8.99 14.10
N ALA A 78 1.78 8.07 13.16
CA ALA A 78 2.81 7.68 12.21
C ALA A 78 2.76 8.52 10.93
N ASP A 79 3.93 8.85 10.39
CA ASP A 79 4.05 9.55 9.11
C ASP A 79 4.02 8.55 7.93
N VAL A 80 4.60 7.36 8.13
CA VAL A 80 4.59 6.23 7.19
C VAL A 80 4.19 4.96 7.91
N ILE A 81 3.28 4.19 7.33
CA ILE A 81 2.79 2.93 7.91
C ILE A 81 2.94 1.80 6.90
N PHE A 82 3.64 0.74 7.29
CA PHE A 82 3.67 -0.53 6.55
C PHE A 82 2.84 -1.56 7.30
N ILE A 83 1.97 -2.28 6.58
CA ILE A 83 1.03 -3.23 7.19
C ILE A 83 1.19 -4.62 6.57
N PRO A 84 2.33 -5.33 6.80
CA PRO A 84 2.44 -6.76 6.51
C PRO A 84 1.56 -7.54 7.47
N VAL A 85 0.42 -8.07 7.00
CA VAL A 85 -0.52 -8.87 7.81
C VAL A 85 -1.13 -9.97 6.96
N SER A 86 -1.47 -11.11 7.58
CA SER A 86 -2.15 -12.22 6.92
C SER A 86 -3.61 -11.90 6.60
N VAL A 87 -4.24 -11.02 7.37
CA VAL A 87 -5.63 -10.59 7.16
C VAL A 87 -5.73 -9.07 7.03
N SER A 88 -6.16 -8.59 5.87
CA SER A 88 -6.23 -7.16 5.54
C SER A 88 -7.04 -6.33 6.52
N MET A 89 -6.49 -5.19 6.93
CA MET A 89 -7.14 -4.15 7.74
C MET A 89 -7.40 -2.85 6.94
N THR A 90 -7.34 -2.91 5.61
CA THR A 90 -7.38 -1.73 4.71
C THR A 90 -8.66 -0.89 4.89
N HIS A 91 -9.79 -1.50 5.24
CA HIS A 91 -11.09 -0.83 5.35
C HIS A 91 -11.54 -0.55 6.80
N THR A 92 -10.59 -0.43 7.73
CA THR A 92 -10.84 -0.11 9.14
C THR A 92 -11.00 1.40 9.40
N ALA A 93 -11.58 1.75 10.54
CA ALA A 93 -11.59 3.09 11.10
C ALA A 93 -10.16 3.55 11.43
N ALA A 94 -9.32 2.68 12.00
CA ALA A 94 -7.92 3.00 12.28
C ALA A 94 -7.14 3.48 11.03
N VAL A 95 -7.31 2.81 9.88
CA VAL A 95 -6.73 3.25 8.61
C VAL A 95 -7.29 4.61 8.19
N LYS A 96 -8.62 4.81 8.23
CA LYS A 96 -9.24 6.10 7.86
C LYS A 96 -8.72 7.25 8.72
N GLU A 97 -8.58 7.04 10.02
CA GLU A 97 -8.07 8.05 10.95
C GLU A 97 -6.59 8.38 10.69
N ALA A 98 -5.76 7.38 10.43
CA ALA A 98 -4.36 7.59 10.06
C ALA A 98 -4.21 8.37 8.74
N LEU A 99 -5.06 8.07 7.74
CA LEU A 99 -5.10 8.84 6.48
C LEU A 99 -5.54 10.29 6.72
N ALA A 100 -6.55 10.52 7.58
CA ALA A 100 -6.96 11.86 7.97
C ALA A 100 -5.82 12.63 8.69
N ALA A 101 -5.02 11.91 9.49
CA ALA A 101 -3.79 12.38 10.12
C ALA A 101 -2.58 12.47 9.16
N ARG A 102 -2.80 12.33 7.85
CA ARG A 102 -1.80 12.56 6.78
C ARG A 102 -0.75 11.47 6.62
N ALA A 103 -0.90 10.33 7.28
CA ALA A 103 -0.03 9.17 7.12
C ALA A 103 -0.01 8.67 5.66
N ARG A 104 1.12 8.09 5.26
CA ARG A 104 1.27 7.36 3.99
C ARG A 104 1.23 5.86 4.30
N ILE A 105 0.23 5.15 3.78
CA ILE A 105 0.00 3.75 4.16
C ILE A 105 0.31 2.80 3.01
N LEU A 106 1.12 1.78 3.32
CA LEU A 106 1.50 0.70 2.43
C LEU A 106 0.85 -0.59 2.95
N ALA A 107 -0.24 -1.00 2.30
CA ALA A 107 -0.93 -2.23 2.65
C ALA A 107 -0.22 -3.43 2.03
N MET A 108 0.18 -4.39 2.87
CA MET A 108 0.98 -5.55 2.49
C MET A 108 0.27 -6.85 2.89
N SER A 109 -1.02 -6.95 2.57
CA SER A 109 -1.79 -8.19 2.73
C SER A 109 -1.40 -9.20 1.66
N ASP A 110 -1.40 -10.49 2.00
CA ASP A 110 -0.96 -11.59 1.12
C ASP A 110 0.48 -11.44 0.57
N TRP A 111 1.35 -10.76 1.33
CA TRP A 111 2.77 -10.69 1.01
C TRP A 111 3.51 -11.98 1.34
N SER A 112 4.55 -12.24 0.55
CA SER A 112 5.57 -13.27 0.80
C SER A 112 6.95 -12.71 0.49
N ASP A 113 8.00 -13.43 0.89
CA ASP A 113 9.38 -13.07 0.57
C ASP A 113 9.60 -12.86 -0.95
N GLU A 114 8.87 -13.60 -1.79
CA GLU A 114 8.99 -13.51 -3.26
C GLU A 114 8.59 -12.13 -3.80
N MET A 115 7.76 -11.38 -3.07
CA MET A 115 7.42 -10.01 -3.46
C MET A 115 8.62 -9.06 -3.38
N PHE A 116 9.56 -9.29 -2.46
CA PHE A 116 10.82 -8.53 -2.41
C PHE A 116 11.75 -8.87 -3.58
N LEU A 117 11.63 -10.07 -4.16
CA LEU A 117 12.44 -10.53 -5.29
C LEU A 117 11.79 -10.23 -6.65
N SER A 118 10.54 -9.76 -6.65
CA SER A 118 9.76 -9.57 -7.85
C SER A 118 10.31 -8.44 -8.72
N PRO A 119 10.52 -8.65 -10.03
CA PRO A 119 10.84 -7.57 -10.98
C PRO A 119 9.81 -6.45 -10.95
N ALA A 120 8.54 -6.77 -10.65
CA ALA A 120 7.48 -5.76 -10.54
C ALA A 120 7.77 -4.73 -9.44
N LEU A 121 8.42 -5.13 -8.35
CA LEU A 121 8.87 -4.21 -7.29
C LEU A 121 10.22 -3.56 -7.64
N LEU A 122 11.16 -4.37 -8.15
CA LEU A 122 12.55 -3.96 -8.31
C LEU A 122 12.78 -3.05 -9.52
N GLU A 123 12.10 -3.30 -10.63
CA GLU A 123 12.40 -2.69 -11.93
C GLU A 123 11.37 -1.64 -12.36
N THR A 124 10.18 -1.65 -11.76
CA THR A 124 9.12 -0.69 -12.12
C THR A 124 9.49 0.74 -11.69
N ASP A 125 9.36 1.67 -12.64
CA ASP A 125 9.36 3.10 -12.36
C ASP A 125 7.97 3.52 -11.84
N PHE A 126 7.76 3.38 -10.52
CA PHE A 126 6.50 3.74 -9.89
C PHE A 126 6.16 5.23 -10.00
N HIS A 127 7.16 6.11 -10.15
CA HIS A 127 6.90 7.54 -10.31
C HIS A 127 6.30 7.84 -11.68
N ALA A 128 6.86 7.28 -12.75
CA ALA A 128 6.30 7.38 -14.09
C ALA A 128 4.90 6.75 -14.16
N GLN A 129 4.71 5.57 -13.54
CA GLN A 129 3.41 4.90 -13.52
C GLN A 129 2.36 5.66 -12.71
N ALA A 130 2.76 6.36 -11.63
CA ALA A 130 1.85 7.20 -10.87
C ALA A 130 1.25 8.34 -11.70
N GLU A 131 2.00 8.90 -12.66
CA GLU A 131 1.46 9.89 -13.60
C GLU A 131 0.39 9.28 -14.51
N VAL A 132 0.67 8.09 -15.06
CA VAL A 132 -0.28 7.33 -15.89
C VAL A 132 -1.56 7.03 -15.11
N CYS A 133 -1.45 6.51 -13.88
CA CYS A 133 -2.59 6.26 -13.00
C CYS A 133 -3.40 7.53 -12.74
N ARG A 134 -2.76 8.65 -12.42
CA ARG A 134 -3.49 9.90 -12.18
C ARG A 134 -4.21 10.40 -13.44
N ARG A 135 -3.62 10.19 -14.63
CA ARG A 135 -4.28 10.53 -15.90
C ARG A 135 -5.51 9.66 -16.15
N LEU A 136 -5.39 8.35 -15.95
CA LEU A 136 -6.53 7.42 -16.05
C LEU A 136 -7.60 7.72 -15.01
N GLY A 137 -7.21 8.04 -13.78
CA GLY A 137 -8.14 8.43 -12.71
C GLY A 137 -8.95 9.67 -13.05
N ARG A 138 -8.33 10.68 -13.68
CA ARG A 138 -9.06 11.85 -14.21
C ARG A 138 -10.03 11.47 -15.33
N ALA A 139 -9.61 10.61 -16.26
CA ALA A 139 -10.46 10.14 -17.34
C ALA A 139 -11.67 9.34 -16.84
N PHE A 140 -11.47 8.46 -15.84
CA PHE A 140 -12.55 7.67 -15.23
C PHE A 140 -13.50 8.54 -14.41
N THR A 141 -12.96 9.50 -13.64
CA THR A 141 -13.79 10.40 -12.83
C THR A 141 -14.61 11.38 -13.69
N GLY A 142 -14.04 11.85 -14.80
CA GLY A 142 -14.73 12.76 -15.72
C GLY A 142 -15.59 12.04 -16.77
N GLY A 143 -15.48 10.72 -16.87
CA GLY A 143 -16.22 9.90 -17.83
C GLY A 143 -17.54 9.41 -17.25
N GLU A 144 -18.61 9.47 -18.04
CA GLU A 144 -19.92 8.96 -17.62
C GLU A 144 -20.17 7.53 -18.10
N ARG A 145 -19.76 7.23 -19.34
CA ARG A 145 -20.02 5.96 -20.05
C ARG A 145 -18.73 5.39 -20.62
N PHE A 146 -18.56 4.09 -20.47
CA PHE A 146 -17.37 3.37 -20.90
C PHE A 146 -17.78 2.17 -21.75
N LEU A 147 -16.97 1.89 -22.78
CA LEU A 147 -17.11 0.75 -23.66
C LEU A 147 -15.80 -0.04 -23.62
N LEU A 148 -15.86 -1.30 -23.22
CA LEU A 148 -14.73 -2.23 -23.26
C LEU A 148 -15.00 -3.28 -24.32
N THR A 149 -14.19 -3.26 -25.39
CA THR A 149 -14.25 -4.24 -26.47
C THR A 149 -12.95 -5.02 -26.61
N SER A 150 -13.02 -6.29 -27.05
CA SER A 150 -11.83 -7.07 -27.42
C SER A 150 -12.04 -7.86 -28.72
N PRO A 151 -10.96 -8.18 -29.47
CA PRO A 151 -11.06 -9.03 -30.67
C PRO A 151 -11.63 -10.42 -30.39
N CYS A 152 -11.55 -10.90 -29.15
CA CYS A 152 -12.08 -12.19 -28.70
C CYS A 152 -13.58 -12.12 -28.33
N GLY A 153 -14.25 -10.99 -28.53
CA GLY A 153 -15.70 -10.86 -28.37
C GLY A 153 -16.18 -10.20 -27.08
N THR A 154 -15.30 -9.58 -26.29
CA THR A 154 -15.76 -8.70 -25.19
C THR A 154 -16.50 -7.51 -25.79
N ASP A 155 -17.72 -7.22 -25.31
CA ASP A 155 -18.47 -5.98 -25.56
C ASP A 155 -19.25 -5.64 -24.28
N LEU A 156 -18.64 -4.84 -23.41
CA LEU A 156 -19.22 -4.43 -22.14
C LEU A 156 -19.41 -2.91 -22.11
N ARG A 157 -20.60 -2.49 -21.68
CA ARG A 157 -20.97 -1.09 -21.48
C ARG A 157 -21.26 -0.86 -20.00
N PHE A 158 -20.61 0.14 -19.41
CA PHE A 158 -20.77 0.49 -18.00
C PHE A 158 -20.77 2.00 -17.81
N GLU A 159 -21.45 2.47 -16.78
CA GLU A 159 -21.55 3.90 -16.43
C GLU A 159 -20.95 4.12 -15.05
N ALA A 160 -20.23 5.22 -14.80
CA ALA A 160 -19.63 5.47 -13.48
C ALA A 160 -20.53 6.29 -12.55
N GLY A 161 -21.67 6.80 -13.04
CA GLY A 161 -22.65 7.53 -12.22
C GLY A 161 -22.10 8.75 -11.46
N GLY A 162 -21.07 9.42 -12.00
CA GLY A 162 -20.41 10.56 -11.35
C GLY A 162 -19.50 10.20 -10.17
N ARG A 163 -19.22 8.91 -9.94
CA ARG A 163 -18.33 8.46 -8.86
C ARG A 163 -16.87 8.80 -9.16
N LYS A 164 -16.12 9.11 -8.10
CA LYS A 164 -14.68 9.35 -8.19
C LYS A 164 -13.93 8.03 -8.34
N ALA A 165 -12.98 7.98 -9.27
CA ALA A 165 -12.10 6.84 -9.43
C ALA A 165 -11.17 6.69 -8.21
N ASN A 166 -10.95 5.45 -7.81
CA ASN A 166 -9.90 5.06 -6.88
C ASN A 166 -8.59 4.93 -7.66
N VAL A 167 -7.54 5.64 -7.22
CA VAL A 167 -6.25 5.73 -7.93
C VAL A 167 -5.15 5.19 -7.03
N MET A 168 -4.63 4.03 -7.38
CA MET A 168 -3.66 3.28 -6.58
C MET A 168 -2.32 3.32 -7.31
N THR A 169 -1.44 4.22 -6.87
CA THR A 169 -0.21 4.58 -7.61
C THR A 169 1.02 3.79 -7.18
N ASN A 170 0.93 3.00 -6.11
CA ASN A 170 2.07 2.40 -5.43
C ASN A 170 3.04 3.34 -4.71
N VAL A 171 2.82 4.65 -4.79
CA VAL A 171 3.62 5.69 -4.13
C VAL A 171 2.67 6.65 -3.40
N PRO A 172 2.00 6.20 -2.31
CA PRO A 172 0.96 6.98 -1.65
C PRO A 172 1.47 8.36 -1.24
N GLY A 173 0.70 9.39 -1.57
CA GLY A 173 0.85 10.74 -1.06
C GLY A 173 0.41 10.86 0.41
N SER A 174 0.56 12.06 0.96
CA SER A 174 0.10 12.37 2.31
C SER A 174 -1.41 12.15 2.45
N GLY A 175 -1.81 11.30 3.39
CA GLY A 175 -3.20 10.89 3.57
C GLY A 175 -3.72 9.93 2.50
N GLU A 176 -2.84 9.24 1.79
CA GLU A 176 -3.19 8.20 0.82
C GLU A 176 -2.70 6.82 1.28
N ILE A 177 -3.42 5.79 0.81
CA ILE A 177 -3.08 4.38 0.98
C ILE A 177 -2.84 3.75 -0.38
N SER A 178 -1.88 2.84 -0.47
CA SER A 178 -1.73 1.95 -1.61
C SER A 178 -1.42 0.54 -1.13
N PRO A 179 -2.14 -0.49 -1.63
CA PRO A 179 -1.60 -1.83 -1.70
C PRO A 179 -0.31 -1.83 -2.51
N VAL A 180 0.64 -2.66 -2.11
CA VAL A 180 1.94 -2.79 -2.78
C VAL A 180 2.22 -4.26 -3.08
N PRO A 181 2.92 -4.61 -4.17
CA PRO A 181 3.02 -3.83 -5.40
C PRO A 181 1.69 -3.90 -6.20
N THR A 182 1.14 -2.74 -6.58
CA THR A 182 -0.15 -2.56 -7.28
C THR A 182 -0.18 -1.19 -7.95
N ILE A 183 -0.43 -1.17 -9.25
CA ILE A 183 -0.68 0.03 -10.04
C ILE A 183 -2.04 -0.17 -10.69
N GLU A 184 -3.05 0.51 -10.16
CA GLU A 184 -4.44 0.29 -10.55
C GLU A 184 -5.24 1.58 -10.52
N VAL A 185 -6.21 1.68 -11.44
CA VAL A 185 -7.29 2.66 -11.37
C VAL A 185 -8.60 1.92 -11.58
N ASN A 186 -9.51 2.05 -10.61
CA ASN A 186 -10.84 1.46 -10.69
C ASN A 186 -11.92 2.47 -10.29
N VAL A 187 -13.14 2.23 -10.76
CA VAL A 187 -14.33 2.97 -10.38
C VAL A 187 -15.50 1.99 -10.37
N SER A 188 -16.39 2.09 -9.39
CA SER A 188 -17.60 1.28 -9.37
C SER A 188 -18.56 1.73 -10.48
N PRO A 189 -19.20 0.77 -11.19
CA PRO A 189 -20.31 1.09 -12.07
C PRO A 189 -21.53 1.61 -11.27
#